data_AF-A0A4U0WXT5-F1
#
_entry.id   AF-A0A4U0WXT5-F1
#
_cell.length_a   1.000
_cell.length_b   1.000
_cell.length_c   1.000
_cell.angle_alpha   90.00
_cell.angle_beta   90.00
_cell.angle_gamma   90.00
#
_symmetry.space_group_name_H-M   'P 1'
#
loop_
_entity.id
_entity.type
_entity.pdbx_description
1 polymer ?
#
loop_
_entity_poly.entity_id
_entity_poly.type
_entity_poly.pdbx_seq_one_letter_code
_entity_poly.pdbx_strand_id
1 'polypeptide(L)'
;MSDRGRQFNRGGRWSGSRLSEGSFAAASKGCSSRNSPSRPSQWQQREALQEAPPPQPHGPLLELVSNSDLATAAEYKDCSIKIEHCEHVASYNWLSGADPTILVPGKPPAWTPLETPQQLTPDSGNYFKDPNAARFPTYPTSPAVQAIFTEQPHFPTQAVDIFACGRTMGNPLAFVRSDDFPFRLYVEVIGNTVFFVRKERSPGELIEGVLGYGHTFPEAYTTWEPEVAGSASHQRMVTYTFGGLHCLIRFEVDGYHKDLLTTRDPSQSTSSSSRPSFDDLKRALLVVQASGNLAPRYTAAYCGTGCQSAFGKCFGTSPAATLSGGVYNVALGTGETASYTNANTFNFAGASALPAGLVASNYQIGDASTKPYSRTFLPEDVIVSGGYMQLKIPGGQTTAPLKCAQVVTAASNIKYASVRTTAIFSSVSGSCHGIFFYANDNQELDIEYLTNSSSTSNPGDGSKPMQYTNQPTDTTTNGAHDTAPSPSDATTVAHEYRMDWVAGKTLFYLDGVLQKVFTVSVPSVPGPWMWNNWANGSPYWSTGPPLSDNIMKISNIVMYYNTSSV
;
A
#
# COMPACT_ATOMS: atom_id res chain seq x y z
N MET A 1 60.28 -23.22 -26.60
CA MET A 1 59.22 -23.45 -27.61
C MET A 1 57.93 -22.85 -27.08
N SER A 2 57.38 -21.88 -27.82
CA SER A 2 55.96 -21.44 -27.95
C SER A 2 55.05 -21.37 -26.71
N ASP A 3 54.10 -20.47 -26.52
CA ASP A 3 53.67 -19.18 -27.09
C ASP A 3 52.53 -18.69 -26.17
N ARG A 4 52.09 -17.45 -26.34
CA ARG A 4 51.21 -16.64 -25.47
C ARG A 4 49.76 -17.13 -25.32
N GLY A 5 49.12 -16.73 -24.21
CA GLY A 5 47.66 -16.62 -24.08
C GLY A 5 47.22 -15.86 -22.83
N ARG A 6 46.77 -14.61 -22.98
CA ARG A 6 46.14 -13.79 -21.92
C ARG A 6 44.69 -14.26 -21.69
N GLN A 7 44.25 -14.34 -20.44
CA GLN A 7 42.84 -14.18 -20.08
C GLN A 7 42.71 -13.23 -18.87
N PHE A 8 41.95 -12.16 -19.09
CA PHE A 8 41.50 -11.19 -18.10
C PHE A 8 40.36 -11.81 -17.28
N ASN A 9 40.36 -11.65 -15.96
CA ASN A 9 39.21 -11.90 -15.10
C ASN A 9 38.78 -10.59 -14.43
N ARG A 10 37.54 -10.15 -14.70
CA ARG A 10 36.88 -8.98 -14.12
C ARG A 10 36.03 -9.41 -12.91
N GLY A 11 35.93 -8.53 -11.91
CA GLY A 11 34.77 -8.46 -11.01
C GLY A 11 35.09 -8.70 -9.53
N GLY A 12 35.63 -7.68 -8.85
CA GLY A 12 35.78 -7.66 -7.40
C GLY A 12 34.44 -7.42 -6.71
N ARG A 13 34.08 -8.32 -5.79
CA ARG A 13 32.93 -8.26 -4.91
C ARG A 13 33.45 -7.82 -3.53
N TRP A 14 33.00 -6.67 -3.02
CA TRP A 14 33.26 -6.26 -1.63
C TRP A 14 32.25 -6.98 -0.74
N SER A 15 32.70 -8.02 -0.03
CA SER A 15 31.97 -8.67 1.06
C SER A 15 32.60 -8.27 2.39
N GLY A 16 31.84 -7.58 3.23
CA GLY A 16 32.17 -7.36 4.64
C GLY A 16 32.27 -8.70 5.36
N SER A 17 33.37 -8.85 6.10
CA SER A 17 33.85 -10.09 6.73
C SER A 17 33.03 -10.50 7.95
N ARG A 18 32.67 -11.80 8.00
CA ARG A 18 32.35 -12.57 9.20
C ARG A 18 33.56 -12.60 10.14
N LEU A 19 33.32 -12.54 11.45
CA LEU A 19 34.22 -13.12 12.43
C LEU A 19 33.41 -14.03 13.37
N SER A 20 33.69 -15.32 13.26
CA SER A 20 33.25 -16.37 14.17
C SER A 20 34.15 -16.40 15.40
N GLU A 21 33.54 -16.52 16.58
CA GLU A 21 34.25 -16.87 17.81
C GLU A 21 34.87 -18.26 17.70
N GLY A 22 36.13 -18.38 18.12
CA GLY A 22 36.87 -19.63 18.16
C GLY A 22 38.07 -19.50 19.08
N SER A 23 37.88 -19.92 20.33
CA SER A 23 38.93 -20.05 21.33
C SER A 23 39.92 -21.16 20.97
N PHE A 24 41.23 -20.86 20.95
CA PHE A 24 42.28 -21.83 21.24
C PHE A 24 43.46 -21.15 21.96
N ALA A 25 43.85 -21.75 23.08
CA ALA A 25 44.97 -21.38 23.92
C ALA A 25 46.27 -22.05 23.44
N ALA A 26 47.42 -21.38 23.65
CA ALA A 26 48.54 -21.86 24.50
C ALA A 26 49.94 -21.41 24.01
N ALA A 27 50.70 -20.87 24.98
CA ALA A 27 52.13 -21.06 25.26
C ALA A 27 53.20 -20.61 24.23
N SER A 28 54.43 -20.19 24.57
CA SER A 28 55.09 -19.62 25.77
C SER A 28 56.55 -19.31 25.38
N LYS A 29 57.22 -18.44 26.16
CA LYS A 29 58.68 -18.29 26.39
C LYS A 29 59.51 -17.34 25.50
N GLY A 30 60.15 -16.37 26.19
CA GLY A 30 61.37 -15.67 25.78
C GLY A 30 61.62 -14.41 26.61
N CYS A 31 62.58 -14.45 27.53
CA CYS A 31 62.87 -13.45 28.57
C CYS A 31 64.11 -12.59 28.25
N SER A 32 64.30 -11.50 29.01
CA SER A 32 65.45 -10.56 29.15
C SER A 32 65.32 -9.24 28.35
N SER A 33 65.66 -8.03 28.84
CA SER A 33 66.08 -7.55 30.16
C SER A 33 65.99 -6.00 30.23
N ARG A 34 65.67 -5.49 31.42
CA ARG A 34 66.07 -4.21 32.10
C ARG A 34 65.89 -2.81 31.46
N ASN A 35 65.02 -2.06 32.15
CA ASN A 35 65.08 -0.65 32.61
C ASN A 35 65.12 0.51 31.62
N SER A 36 63.97 1.20 31.51
CA SER A 36 63.82 2.67 31.70
C SER A 36 62.33 2.99 31.96
N PRO A 37 61.97 4.01 32.76
CA PRO A 37 60.58 4.31 33.09
C PRO A 37 59.89 4.96 31.88
N SER A 38 59.23 4.16 31.05
CA SER A 38 58.38 4.68 29.97
C SER A 38 57.06 5.18 30.55
N ARG A 39 56.72 6.42 30.19
CA ARG A 39 55.38 7.01 30.27
C ARG A 39 54.31 5.94 30.01
N PRO A 40 53.19 5.89 30.74
CA PRO A 40 52.08 5.04 30.36
C PRO A 40 51.65 5.41 28.94
N SER A 41 51.70 4.44 28.05
CA SER A 41 51.10 4.50 26.73
C SER A 41 49.64 4.94 26.86
N GLN A 42 49.23 5.97 26.14
CA GLN A 42 47.85 6.45 26.04
C GLN A 42 46.94 5.42 25.33
N TRP A 43 46.77 4.25 25.93
CA TRP A 43 45.81 3.22 25.56
C TRP A 43 44.95 2.77 26.75
N GLN A 44 44.90 3.58 27.80
CA GLN A 44 44.04 3.35 28.97
C GLN A 44 43.40 4.65 29.41
N GLN A 45 42.31 5.00 28.72
CA GLN A 45 41.07 5.50 29.29
C GLN A 45 40.15 5.83 28.11
N ARG A 46 39.55 4.78 27.53
CA ARG A 46 38.23 4.95 26.94
C ARG A 46 37.35 5.33 28.12
N GLU A 47 36.88 6.57 28.16
CA GLU A 47 35.73 6.93 28.97
C GLU A 47 34.70 5.82 28.79
N ALA A 48 34.19 5.31 29.91
CA ALA A 48 33.20 4.27 29.93
C ALA A 48 32.09 4.66 28.95
N LEU A 49 32.00 3.93 27.83
CA LEU A 49 30.83 3.98 26.95
C LEU A 49 29.66 3.81 27.89
N GLN A 50 28.84 4.85 28.03
CA GLN A 50 27.63 4.79 28.82
C GLN A 50 26.88 3.56 28.32
N GLU A 51 26.75 2.53 29.17
CA GLU A 51 26.18 1.25 28.76
C GLU A 51 24.83 1.54 28.11
N ALA A 52 24.71 1.16 26.84
CA ALA A 52 23.49 1.41 26.09
C ALA A 52 22.32 0.83 26.90
N PRO A 53 21.21 1.56 27.06
CA PRO A 53 20.08 1.08 27.84
C PRO A 53 19.68 -0.32 27.38
N PRO A 54 19.24 -1.19 28.31
CA PRO A 54 18.93 -2.57 27.99
C PRO A 54 17.88 -2.60 26.86
N PRO A 55 17.96 -3.59 25.94
CA PRO A 55 16.96 -3.72 24.89
C PRO A 55 15.56 -3.74 25.51
N GLN A 56 14.62 -2.98 24.92
CA GLN A 56 13.25 -3.03 25.42
C GLN A 56 12.74 -4.47 25.38
N PRO A 57 11.98 -4.93 26.40
CA PRO A 57 11.48 -6.29 26.43
C PRO A 57 10.63 -6.56 25.18
N HIS A 58 10.66 -7.81 24.74
CA HIS A 58 9.75 -8.27 23.71
C HIS A 58 8.34 -8.36 24.31
N GLY A 59 7.33 -7.99 23.53
CA GLY A 59 5.94 -8.31 23.86
C GLY A 59 5.69 -9.82 23.77
N PRO A 60 4.45 -10.28 24.00
CA PRO A 60 4.09 -11.67 23.72
C PRO A 60 4.39 -12.00 22.25
N LEU A 61 4.97 -13.17 22.00
CA LEU A 61 5.14 -13.68 20.65
C LEU A 61 3.76 -13.93 20.04
N LEU A 62 3.41 -13.16 19.01
CA LEU A 62 2.15 -13.32 18.29
C LEU A 62 2.30 -14.33 17.16
N GLU A 63 3.38 -14.19 16.39
CA GLU A 63 3.64 -14.98 15.19
C GLU A 63 5.15 -15.13 14.99
N LEU A 64 5.57 -16.28 14.51
CA LEU A 64 6.94 -16.58 14.13
C LEU A 64 6.97 -16.84 12.63
N VAL A 65 7.75 -16.06 11.90
CA VAL A 65 7.99 -16.30 10.47
C VAL A 65 9.44 -16.63 10.23
N SER A 66 9.65 -17.73 9.51
CA SER A 66 10.93 -18.34 9.19
C SER A 66 11.17 -18.32 7.68
N ASN A 67 12.42 -18.53 7.28
CA ASN A 67 12.76 -18.59 5.85
C ASN A 67 12.07 -19.75 5.12
N SER A 68 11.66 -20.81 5.83
CA SER A 68 10.86 -21.90 5.25
C SER A 68 9.41 -21.53 5.00
N ASP A 69 8.90 -20.47 5.64
CA ASP A 69 7.55 -19.96 5.41
C ASP A 69 7.50 -19.04 4.18
N LEU A 70 8.66 -18.66 3.64
CA LEU A 70 8.77 -17.82 2.45
C LEU A 70 8.57 -18.65 1.18
N ALA A 71 7.62 -18.23 0.36
CA ALA A 71 7.41 -18.78 -0.96
C ALA A 71 8.68 -18.69 -1.83
N THR A 72 8.98 -19.74 -2.59
CA THR A 72 10.17 -19.77 -3.44
C THR A 72 10.02 -18.85 -4.66
N ALA A 73 11.12 -18.35 -5.21
CA ALA A 73 11.09 -17.58 -6.46
C ALA A 73 10.42 -18.35 -7.63
N ALA A 74 10.38 -19.69 -7.57
CA ALA A 74 9.73 -20.55 -8.55
C ALA A 74 8.20 -20.65 -8.37
N GLU A 75 7.66 -20.21 -7.23
CA GLU A 75 6.21 -20.09 -6.98
C GLU A 75 5.66 -18.79 -7.55
N TYR A 76 6.51 -17.79 -7.81
CA TYR A 76 6.16 -16.50 -8.42
C TYR A 76 6.31 -16.47 -9.96
N LYS A 77 6.03 -17.60 -10.63
CA LYS A 77 6.33 -17.85 -12.07
C LYS A 77 5.74 -16.83 -13.06
N ASP A 78 4.67 -16.13 -12.68
CA ASP A 78 3.93 -15.23 -13.58
C ASP A 78 4.02 -13.74 -13.20
N CYS A 79 4.78 -13.39 -12.16
CA CYS A 79 4.93 -12.02 -11.68
C CYS A 79 6.34 -11.52 -11.95
N SER A 80 6.50 -10.57 -12.89
CA SER A 80 7.77 -9.82 -12.95
C SER A 80 7.81 -8.84 -11.79
N ILE A 81 8.22 -9.30 -10.61
CA ILE A 81 8.36 -8.47 -9.40
C ILE A 81 9.49 -7.47 -9.67
N LYS A 82 9.11 -6.22 -9.99
CA LYS A 82 10.00 -5.11 -10.31
C LYS A 82 9.61 -3.90 -9.48
N ILE A 83 10.55 -2.96 -9.37
CA ILE A 83 10.25 -1.60 -8.94
C ILE A 83 9.73 -0.86 -10.18
N GLU A 84 8.52 -0.34 -10.06
CA GLU A 84 7.82 0.39 -11.13
C GLU A 84 7.37 1.75 -10.60
N HIS A 85 7.11 2.71 -11.50
CA HIS A 85 6.55 4.03 -11.15
C HIS A 85 7.32 4.77 -10.03
N CYS A 86 8.65 4.72 -10.08
CA CYS A 86 9.49 5.41 -9.11
C CYS A 86 9.48 6.92 -9.37
N GLU A 87 8.89 7.68 -8.45
CA GLU A 87 8.68 9.12 -8.57
C GLU A 87 9.22 9.85 -7.33
N HIS A 88 9.75 11.05 -7.54
CA HIS A 88 10.11 11.95 -6.45
C HIS A 88 8.86 12.56 -5.83
N VAL A 89 8.79 12.58 -4.50
CA VAL A 89 7.63 13.12 -3.76
C VAL A 89 7.95 14.46 -3.13
N ALA A 90 8.99 14.49 -2.30
CA ALA A 90 9.42 15.67 -1.55
C ALA A 90 10.83 15.42 -0.99
N SER A 91 11.43 16.46 -0.43
CA SER A 91 12.74 16.38 0.20
C SER A 91 12.94 17.46 1.26
N TYR A 92 13.88 17.21 2.15
CA TYR A 92 14.24 18.19 3.16
C TYR A 92 15.70 18.08 3.56
N ASN A 93 16.31 19.18 3.96
CA ASN A 93 17.59 19.15 4.65
C ASN A 93 17.38 19.31 6.14
N TRP A 94 18.21 18.64 6.92
CA TRP A 94 18.41 18.99 8.32
C TRP A 94 19.48 20.07 8.41
N LEU A 95 19.25 21.14 9.18
CA LEU A 95 20.27 22.18 9.42
C LEU A 95 21.18 21.81 10.60
N SER A 96 22.43 22.26 10.60
CA SER A 96 23.45 21.95 11.63
C SER A 96 23.29 22.72 12.97
N GLY A 97 22.19 23.45 13.15
CA GLY A 97 21.91 24.24 14.35
C GLY A 97 21.49 23.42 15.58
N ALA A 98 21.45 24.06 16.75
CA ALA A 98 21.01 23.43 18.00
C ALA A 98 19.51 23.11 18.00
N ASP A 99 18.70 23.95 17.36
CA ASP A 99 17.27 23.74 17.23
C ASP A 99 16.96 22.77 16.07
N PRO A 100 16.12 21.73 16.29
CA PRO A 100 15.74 20.80 15.24
C PRO A 100 14.96 21.51 14.11
N THR A 101 15.69 21.88 13.05
CA THR A 101 15.15 22.67 11.94
C THR A 101 15.36 21.94 10.62
N ILE A 102 14.29 21.86 9.83
CA ILE A 102 14.35 21.39 8.44
C ILE A 102 14.16 22.53 7.45
N LEU A 103 14.82 22.41 6.31
CA LEU A 103 14.61 23.24 5.12
C LEU A 103 13.85 22.43 4.07
N VAL A 104 12.77 23.00 3.54
CA VAL A 104 11.87 22.36 2.57
C VAL A 104 11.56 23.34 1.42
N PRO A 105 11.70 22.95 0.13
CA PRO A 105 12.34 21.72 -0.33
C PRO A 105 13.82 21.68 0.05
N GLY A 106 14.32 20.48 0.31
CA GLY A 106 15.75 20.26 0.48
C GLY A 106 16.48 20.06 -0.85
N LYS A 107 17.81 20.16 -0.81
CA LYS A 107 18.71 19.80 -1.92
C LYS A 107 19.95 19.10 -1.38
N PRO A 108 20.42 17.99 -1.99
CA PRO A 108 21.67 17.34 -1.58
C PRO A 108 22.88 18.20 -1.99
N PRO A 109 24.06 17.98 -1.39
CA PRO A 109 25.25 18.73 -1.78
C PRO A 109 25.71 18.28 -3.16
N ALA A 110 26.30 19.20 -3.93
CA ALA A 110 26.76 18.91 -5.26
C ALA A 110 28.11 18.18 -5.22
N TRP A 111 28.28 17.19 -6.09
CA TRP A 111 29.56 16.54 -6.34
C TRP A 111 30.58 17.56 -6.84
N THR A 112 31.59 17.81 -6.03
CA THR A 112 32.68 18.75 -6.27
C THR A 112 33.99 18.06 -5.92
N PRO A 113 34.49 17.18 -6.81
CA PRO A 113 35.66 16.37 -6.51
C PRO A 113 36.89 17.25 -6.37
N LEU A 114 37.82 16.81 -5.52
CA LEU A 114 39.13 17.46 -5.41
C LEU A 114 39.87 17.38 -6.75
N GLU A 115 40.46 18.50 -7.19
CA GLU A 115 41.24 18.54 -8.44
C GLU A 115 42.48 17.63 -8.38
N THR A 116 43.04 17.45 -7.18
CA THR A 116 44.19 16.59 -6.92
C THR A 116 43.81 15.52 -5.89
N PRO A 117 44.19 14.24 -6.10
CA PRO A 117 43.97 13.20 -5.10
C PRO A 117 44.69 13.54 -3.79
N GLN A 118 43.95 13.49 -2.69
CA GLN A 118 44.48 13.73 -1.35
C GLN A 118 44.09 12.58 -0.42
N GLN A 119 44.99 12.26 0.52
CA GLN A 119 44.69 11.28 1.56
C GLN A 119 43.77 11.93 2.60
N LEU A 120 42.56 11.39 2.75
CA LEU A 120 41.60 11.86 3.74
C LEU A 120 41.98 11.39 5.15
N THR A 121 41.51 12.13 6.16
CA THR A 121 41.54 11.67 7.54
C THR A 121 40.43 10.64 7.76
N PRO A 122 40.68 9.55 8.52
CA PRO A 122 39.62 8.62 8.89
C PRO A 122 38.50 9.30 9.69
N ASP A 123 37.30 8.73 9.61
CA ASP A 123 36.15 9.17 10.38
C ASP A 123 36.47 9.11 11.89
N SER A 124 36.17 10.20 12.60
CA SER A 124 36.48 10.36 14.03
C SER A 124 35.37 11.01 14.85
N GLY A 125 34.20 11.26 14.23
CA GLY A 125 33.04 11.87 14.87
C GLY A 125 32.10 10.88 15.57
N ASN A 126 31.18 11.44 16.35
CA ASN A 126 30.04 10.72 16.91
C ASN A 126 28.90 10.71 15.90
N TYR A 127 28.59 9.55 15.33
CA TYR A 127 27.54 9.41 14.32
C TYR A 127 26.35 8.66 14.91
N PHE A 128 25.16 9.24 14.80
CA PHE A 128 23.92 8.61 15.27
C PHE A 128 23.51 7.47 14.34
N LYS A 129 23.01 6.38 14.90
CA LYS A 129 22.39 5.31 14.13
C LYS A 129 21.17 5.81 13.37
N ASP A 130 20.32 6.62 14.01
CA ASP A 130 19.17 7.28 13.39
C ASP A 130 19.24 8.80 13.61
N PRO A 131 19.77 9.55 12.63
CA PRO A 131 19.87 11.01 12.72
C PRO A 131 18.52 11.71 12.89
N ASN A 132 17.42 11.13 12.40
CA ASN A 132 16.09 11.74 12.52
C ASN A 132 15.54 11.58 13.94
N ALA A 133 15.70 10.39 14.53
CA ALA A 133 15.35 10.17 15.93
C ALA A 133 16.25 10.96 16.89
N ALA A 134 17.54 11.10 16.59
CA ALA A 134 18.44 11.91 17.39
C ALA A 134 18.03 13.39 17.42
N ARG A 135 17.57 13.92 16.28
CA ARG A 135 17.17 15.33 16.15
C ARG A 135 15.75 15.62 16.65
N PHE A 136 14.80 14.73 16.39
CA PHE A 136 13.43 14.89 16.88
C PHE A 136 12.87 13.60 17.51
N PRO A 137 13.32 13.26 18.74
CA PRO A 137 13.03 11.98 19.38
C PRO A 137 11.54 11.66 19.54
N THR A 138 10.72 12.68 19.79
CA THR A 138 9.27 12.52 20.01
C THR A 138 8.54 12.15 18.73
N TYR A 139 8.98 12.68 17.58
CA TYR A 139 8.30 12.51 16.29
C TYR A 139 9.29 12.37 15.12
N PRO A 140 10.09 11.28 15.06
CA PRO A 140 11.17 11.11 14.07
C PRO A 140 10.70 11.07 12.60
N THR A 141 9.42 10.76 12.38
CA THR A 141 8.79 10.70 11.04
C THR A 141 8.14 12.02 10.64
N SER A 142 7.81 12.89 11.60
CA SER A 142 7.11 14.16 11.35
C SER A 142 7.79 15.06 10.32
N PRO A 143 9.14 15.22 10.30
CA PRO A 143 9.81 16.02 9.29
C PRO A 143 9.52 15.58 7.85
N ALA A 144 9.44 14.28 7.60
CA ALA A 144 9.12 13.74 6.28
C ALA A 144 7.67 14.05 5.89
N VAL A 145 6.73 13.87 6.82
CA VAL A 145 5.31 14.16 6.60
C VAL A 145 5.09 15.65 6.35
N GLN A 146 5.74 16.51 7.14
CA GLN A 146 5.68 17.97 6.94
C GLN A 146 6.26 18.38 5.59
N ALA A 147 7.40 17.81 5.18
CA ALA A 147 7.99 18.11 3.88
C ALA A 147 7.07 17.70 2.73
N ILE A 148 6.43 16.52 2.81
CA ILE A 148 5.44 16.07 1.83
C ILE A 148 4.30 17.07 1.71
N PHE A 149 3.66 17.48 2.81
CA PHE A 149 2.52 18.41 2.72
C PHE A 149 2.91 19.85 2.40
N THR A 150 4.17 20.23 2.62
CA THR A 150 4.68 21.55 2.24
C THR A 150 4.90 21.63 0.73
N GLU A 151 5.48 20.61 0.12
CA GLU A 151 5.72 20.58 -1.34
C GLU A 151 4.51 20.09 -2.13
N GLN A 152 3.71 19.19 -1.55
CA GLN A 152 2.56 18.54 -2.16
C GLN A 152 1.33 18.60 -1.21
N PRO A 153 0.66 19.76 -1.10
CA PRO A 153 -0.47 19.94 -0.17
C PRO A 153 -1.64 18.97 -0.37
N HIS A 154 -1.78 18.42 -1.58
CA HIS A 154 -2.83 17.47 -1.96
C HIS A 154 -2.30 16.04 -2.15
N PHE A 155 -1.14 15.70 -1.57
CA PHE A 155 -0.56 14.38 -1.69
C PHE A 155 -1.55 13.28 -1.22
N PRO A 156 -1.82 12.25 -2.05
CA PRO A 156 -2.83 11.24 -1.77
C PRO A 156 -2.29 10.20 -0.77
N THR A 157 -2.18 10.58 0.51
CA THR A 157 -1.64 9.71 1.56
C THR A 157 -2.35 8.36 1.70
N GLN A 158 -3.64 8.30 1.38
CA GLN A 158 -4.45 7.08 1.45
C GLN A 158 -4.08 6.03 0.39
N ALA A 159 -3.31 6.40 -0.63
CA ALA A 159 -2.81 5.50 -1.67
C ALA A 159 -1.46 4.87 -1.32
N VAL A 160 -0.86 5.23 -0.17
CA VAL A 160 0.41 4.65 0.29
C VAL A 160 0.11 3.42 1.14
N ASP A 161 0.59 2.26 0.69
CA ASP A 161 0.47 1.02 1.46
C ASP A 161 1.56 0.92 2.52
N ILE A 162 2.81 1.26 2.16
CA ILE A 162 3.96 1.16 3.06
C ILE A 162 4.70 2.50 3.12
N PHE A 163 4.89 3.00 4.33
CA PHE A 163 5.85 4.07 4.61
C PHE A 163 7.04 3.51 5.37
N ALA A 164 8.25 3.72 4.86
CA ALA A 164 9.47 3.28 5.55
C ALA A 164 10.66 4.19 5.24
N CYS A 165 11.74 4.05 6.03
CA CYS A 165 13.04 4.52 5.58
C CYS A 165 13.82 3.40 4.87
N GLY A 166 14.70 3.77 3.94
CA GLY A 166 15.49 2.81 3.16
C GLY A 166 16.29 1.84 4.03
N ARG A 167 16.79 2.32 5.19
CA ARG A 167 17.48 1.45 6.16
C ARG A 167 16.56 0.39 6.77
N THR A 168 15.35 0.78 7.19
CA THR A 168 14.39 -0.18 7.76
C THR A 168 13.93 -1.19 6.71
N MET A 169 13.74 -0.76 5.47
CA MET A 169 13.38 -1.67 4.37
C MET A 169 14.50 -2.67 4.04
N GLY A 170 15.77 -2.31 4.33
CA GLY A 170 16.90 -3.22 4.24
C GLY A 170 16.83 -4.40 5.22
N ASN A 171 16.09 -4.29 6.32
CA ASN A 171 16.00 -5.34 7.33
C ASN A 171 15.19 -6.58 6.83
N PRO A 172 13.95 -6.44 6.32
CA PRO A 172 13.27 -7.54 5.64
C PRO A 172 14.08 -8.14 4.49
N LEU A 173 14.80 -7.30 3.72
CA LEU A 173 15.65 -7.78 2.64
C LEU A 173 16.80 -8.67 3.15
N ALA A 174 17.44 -8.29 4.26
CA ALA A 174 18.47 -9.09 4.92
C ALA A 174 17.91 -10.43 5.39
N PHE A 175 16.71 -10.43 6.01
CA PHE A 175 16.00 -11.64 6.44
C PHE A 175 15.77 -12.62 5.27
N VAL A 176 15.19 -12.13 4.17
CA VAL A 176 14.91 -12.95 2.98
C VAL A 176 16.19 -13.49 2.33
N ARG A 177 17.31 -12.77 2.47
CA ARG A 177 18.63 -13.20 1.99
C ARG A 177 19.35 -14.16 2.94
N SER A 178 18.75 -14.48 4.08
CA SER A 178 19.36 -15.26 5.16
C SER A 178 20.65 -14.61 5.67
N ASP A 179 20.73 -13.28 5.66
CA ASP A 179 21.83 -12.56 6.27
C ASP A 179 21.68 -12.63 7.80
N ASP A 180 22.75 -13.05 8.48
CA ASP A 180 22.76 -13.29 9.92
C ASP A 180 22.94 -11.97 10.70
N PHE A 181 21.88 -11.17 10.75
CA PHE A 181 21.85 -9.91 11.48
C PHE A 181 20.50 -9.71 12.19
N PRO A 182 20.46 -9.65 13.54
CA PRO A 182 19.23 -9.39 14.27
C PRO A 182 18.80 -7.93 14.07
N PHE A 183 17.50 -7.72 13.87
CA PHE A 183 16.93 -6.38 13.78
C PHE A 183 15.60 -6.30 14.53
N ARG A 184 15.19 -5.06 14.81
CA ARG A 184 13.88 -4.72 15.35
C ARG A 184 13.33 -3.53 14.58
N LEU A 185 12.06 -3.60 14.24
CA LEU A 185 11.29 -2.49 13.72
C LEU A 185 9.93 -2.47 14.40
N TYR A 186 9.31 -1.31 14.44
CA TYR A 186 7.91 -1.18 14.85
C TYR A 186 7.05 -1.17 13.58
N VAL A 187 5.92 -1.87 13.67
CA VAL A 187 4.88 -1.85 12.65
C VAL A 187 3.71 -1.08 13.23
N GLU A 188 3.44 0.09 12.68
CA GLU A 188 2.30 0.92 13.09
C GLU A 188 1.35 1.05 11.90
N VAL A 189 0.04 0.93 12.15
CA VAL A 189 -0.97 1.10 11.09
C VAL A 189 -1.68 2.42 11.33
N ILE A 190 -1.63 3.31 10.34
CA ILE A 190 -2.33 4.61 10.37
C ILE A 190 -3.17 4.71 9.10
N GLY A 191 -4.49 4.70 9.26
CA GLY A 191 -5.39 4.54 8.11
C GLY A 191 -5.14 3.22 7.41
N ASN A 192 -4.86 3.26 6.10
CA ASN A 192 -4.52 2.09 5.29
C ASN A 192 -3.00 1.89 5.15
N THR A 193 -2.18 2.76 5.73
CA THR A 193 -0.73 2.73 5.56
C THR A 193 -0.06 2.00 6.72
N VAL A 194 0.81 1.06 6.38
CA VAL A 194 1.72 0.39 7.31
C VAL A 194 3.03 1.18 7.38
N PHE A 195 3.36 1.65 8.57
CA PHE A 195 4.62 2.32 8.87
C PHE A 195 5.63 1.31 9.42
N PHE A 196 6.73 1.12 8.71
CA PHE A 196 7.91 0.46 9.25
C PHE A 196 8.81 1.49 9.92
N VAL A 197 8.61 1.63 11.22
CA VAL A 197 9.31 2.61 12.04
C VAL A 197 10.60 2.01 12.55
N ARG A 198 11.70 2.71 12.31
CA ARG A 198 13.02 2.34 12.82
C ARG A 198 13.02 2.44 14.34
N LYS A 199 13.49 1.40 15.03
CA LYS A 199 13.57 1.39 16.50
C LYS A 199 14.96 0.94 16.97
N GLU A 200 15.81 1.92 17.21
CA GLU A 200 17.06 1.75 17.95
C GLU A 200 16.79 1.68 19.47
N ARG A 201 17.79 1.29 20.28
CA ARG A 201 17.65 1.18 21.75
C ARG A 201 17.33 2.53 22.37
N SER A 202 17.93 3.58 21.82
CA SER A 202 17.60 4.96 22.17
C SER A 202 17.72 5.89 20.96
N PRO A 203 17.00 7.02 20.94
CA PRO A 203 17.15 8.02 19.89
C PRO A 203 18.57 8.58 19.74
N GLY A 204 19.35 8.61 20.82
CA GLY A 204 20.73 9.08 20.84
C GLY A 204 21.79 7.99 20.62
N GLU A 205 21.40 6.80 20.17
CA GLU A 205 22.34 5.70 19.99
C GLU A 205 23.37 6.00 18.90
N LEU A 206 24.66 5.88 19.24
CA LEU A 206 25.77 6.12 18.34
C LEU A 206 26.20 4.83 17.62
N ILE A 207 26.84 4.99 16.47
CA ILE A 207 27.57 3.92 15.79
C ILE A 207 28.85 3.68 16.58
N GLU A 208 29.00 2.47 17.15
CA GLU A 208 30.19 2.09 17.89
C GLU A 208 31.34 1.75 16.93
N GLY A 209 32.55 2.20 17.27
CA GLY A 209 33.76 1.80 16.55
C GLY A 209 33.75 2.20 15.07
N VAL A 210 33.35 3.44 14.77
CA VAL A 210 33.36 3.98 13.40
C VAL A 210 34.80 3.91 12.85
N LEU A 211 34.96 3.16 11.77
CA LEU A 211 36.22 2.97 11.06
C LEU A 211 35.97 3.19 9.57
N GLY A 212 36.88 3.88 8.90
CA GLY A 212 36.81 4.14 7.47
C GLY A 212 36.72 5.62 7.14
N TYR A 213 36.13 5.92 5.99
CA TYR A 213 36.04 7.26 5.40
C TYR A 213 34.62 7.57 4.90
N GLY A 214 33.61 6.91 5.46
CA GLY A 214 32.23 6.97 4.98
C GLY A 214 31.57 8.33 5.16
N HIS A 215 32.03 9.13 6.13
CA HIS A 215 31.53 10.48 6.38
C HIS A 215 32.48 11.55 5.83
N THR A 216 33.77 11.39 6.10
CA THR A 216 34.83 12.31 5.64
C THR A 216 34.94 12.37 4.11
N PHE A 217 34.65 11.29 3.39
CA PHE A 217 34.69 11.29 1.92
C PHE A 217 33.56 12.14 1.30
N PRO A 218 32.27 11.92 1.59
CA PRO A 218 31.22 12.81 1.11
C PRO A 218 31.45 14.28 1.49
N GLU A 219 31.90 14.56 2.72
CA GLU A 219 32.21 15.92 3.18
C GLU A 219 33.32 16.59 2.36
N ALA A 220 34.37 15.86 1.98
CA ALA A 220 35.49 16.41 1.23
C ALA A 220 35.21 16.55 -0.29
N TYR A 221 34.26 15.77 -0.83
CA TYR A 221 34.00 15.67 -2.26
C TYR A 221 32.64 16.25 -2.68
N THR A 222 31.92 16.87 -1.75
CA THR A 222 30.65 17.54 -2.06
C THR A 222 30.59 18.93 -1.43
N THR A 223 29.82 19.83 -2.04
CA THR A 223 29.63 21.20 -1.56
C THR A 223 28.14 21.54 -1.50
N TRP A 224 27.68 22.03 -0.35
CA TRP A 224 26.34 22.60 -0.21
C TRP A 224 26.22 23.89 -1.01
N GLU A 225 25.15 24.03 -1.77
CA GLU A 225 24.89 25.26 -2.51
C GLU A 225 24.33 26.37 -1.61
N PRO A 226 24.46 27.65 -2.00
CA PRO A 226 24.10 28.78 -1.13
C PRO A 226 22.67 28.73 -0.58
N GLU A 227 21.72 28.21 -1.37
CA GLU A 227 20.30 28.08 -1.01
C GLU A 227 20.02 27.06 0.09
N VAL A 228 20.92 26.10 0.31
CA VAL A 228 20.84 25.08 1.36
C VAL A 228 22.05 25.12 2.29
N ALA A 229 22.72 26.28 2.37
CA ALA A 229 23.88 26.47 3.23
C ALA A 229 23.53 26.22 4.71
N GLY A 230 24.47 25.61 5.45
CA GLY A 230 24.24 25.21 6.84
C GLY A 230 23.50 23.88 7.01
N SER A 231 23.25 23.15 5.92
CA SER A 231 22.72 21.79 5.96
C SER A 231 23.74 20.80 6.54
N ALA A 232 23.23 19.81 7.25
CA ALA A 232 23.97 18.69 7.80
C ALA A 232 23.73 17.40 7.01
N SER A 233 22.49 17.19 6.54
CA SER A 233 22.13 16.04 5.71
C SER A 233 20.95 16.36 4.81
N HIS A 234 20.75 15.55 3.78
CA HIS A 234 19.62 15.65 2.86
C HIS A 234 18.80 14.38 2.89
N GLN A 235 17.49 14.51 3.02
CA GLN A 235 16.54 13.42 2.98
C GLN A 235 15.65 13.60 1.75
N ARG A 236 15.49 12.51 1.00
CA ARG A 236 14.61 12.43 -0.15
C ARG A 236 13.51 11.41 0.11
N MET A 237 12.30 11.73 -0.31
CA MET A 237 11.20 10.79 -0.37
C MET A 237 10.89 10.47 -1.83
N VAL A 238 10.77 9.17 -2.10
CA VAL A 238 10.27 8.66 -3.38
C VAL A 238 9.07 7.75 -3.13
N THR A 239 8.19 7.66 -4.10
CA THR A 239 7.16 6.63 -4.15
C THR A 239 7.50 5.65 -5.27
N TYR A 240 7.19 4.37 -5.10
CA TYR A 240 7.27 3.37 -6.17
C TYR A 240 6.30 2.21 -5.91
N THR A 241 5.95 1.47 -6.96
CA THR A 241 5.22 0.21 -6.84
C THR A 241 6.21 -0.95 -6.81
N PHE A 242 6.07 -1.85 -5.82
CA PHE A 242 6.86 -3.09 -5.74
C PHE A 242 5.99 -4.25 -5.30
N GLY A 243 5.85 -5.27 -6.15
CA GLY A 243 4.99 -6.42 -5.85
C GLY A 243 3.52 -6.04 -5.63
N GLY A 244 3.05 -4.99 -6.32
CA GLY A 244 1.69 -4.45 -6.17
C GLY A 244 1.51 -3.46 -5.00
N LEU A 245 2.52 -3.28 -4.14
CA LEU A 245 2.49 -2.34 -3.02
C LEU A 245 3.02 -0.96 -3.41
N HIS A 246 2.27 0.08 -3.11
CA HIS A 246 2.69 1.48 -3.19
C HIS A 246 3.55 1.85 -1.97
N CYS A 247 4.86 1.87 -2.19
CA CYS A 247 5.86 2.15 -1.18
C CYS A 247 6.28 3.62 -1.23
N LEU A 248 6.13 4.36 -0.13
CA LEU A 248 6.77 5.67 0.08
C LEU A 248 8.01 5.48 0.94
N ILE A 249 9.18 5.67 0.35
CA ILE A 249 10.47 5.44 0.99
C ILE A 249 11.23 6.75 1.17
N ARG A 250 11.60 7.04 2.43
CA ARG A 250 12.56 8.09 2.78
C ARG A 250 13.98 7.54 2.83
N PHE A 251 14.94 8.23 2.24
CA PHE A 251 16.35 7.87 2.34
C PHE A 251 17.25 9.11 2.27
N GLU A 252 18.47 8.95 2.77
CA GLU A 252 19.50 9.98 2.71
C GLU A 252 20.17 9.99 1.33
N VAL A 253 20.52 11.19 0.84
CA VAL A 253 21.29 11.35 -0.40
C VAL A 253 22.57 12.11 -0.09
N ASP A 254 23.71 11.46 -0.31
CA ASP A 254 25.03 12.02 0.00
C ASP A 254 25.47 13.10 -0.98
N GLY A 255 24.97 13.10 -2.21
CA GLY A 255 25.26 14.14 -3.19
C GLY A 255 24.63 13.93 -4.55
N TYR A 256 24.82 14.89 -5.45
CA TYR A 256 24.33 14.82 -6.83
C TYR A 256 25.35 15.37 -7.84
N HIS A 257 25.31 14.89 -9.09
CA HIS A 257 26.15 15.43 -10.17
C HIS A 257 25.47 16.61 -10.85
N LYS A 258 26.08 17.80 -10.81
CA LYS A 258 25.55 19.00 -11.49
C LYS A 258 25.43 18.79 -13.00
N ASP A 259 26.45 18.20 -13.61
CA ASP A 259 26.56 18.07 -15.07
C ASP A 259 25.54 17.09 -15.68
N LEU A 260 24.90 16.27 -14.85
CA LEU A 260 23.87 15.32 -15.30
C LEU A 260 22.47 15.95 -15.35
N LEU A 261 22.31 17.18 -14.87
CA LEU A 261 21.08 17.96 -14.99
C LEU A 261 20.95 18.54 -16.41
N THR A 262 20.70 17.69 -17.41
CA THR A 262 20.50 18.16 -18.81
C THR A 262 19.03 18.43 -19.13
N THR A 263 18.80 19.62 -19.68
CA THR A 263 17.58 20.11 -20.34
C THR A 263 17.17 19.17 -21.49
N ARG A 264 15.96 18.61 -21.48
CA ARG A 264 15.46 17.79 -22.61
C ARG A 264 14.58 18.60 -23.55
N ASP A 265 15.04 18.69 -24.80
CA ASP A 265 14.25 18.93 -26.01
C ASP A 265 13.60 17.58 -26.45
N PRO A 266 12.29 17.50 -26.81
CA PRO A 266 11.52 16.24 -26.75
C PRO A 266 11.72 15.20 -27.86
N SER A 267 12.68 15.31 -28.78
CA SER A 267 12.53 14.70 -30.11
C SER A 267 13.37 13.47 -30.45
N GLN A 268 13.92 12.67 -29.53
CA GLN A 268 14.62 11.43 -29.92
C GLN A 268 14.44 10.25 -28.95
N SER A 269 13.73 9.21 -29.41
CA SER A 269 13.73 7.88 -28.81
C SER A 269 13.81 6.80 -29.90
N THR A 270 14.87 5.99 -29.93
CA THR A 270 14.84 4.62 -30.49
C THR A 270 15.98 3.73 -29.98
N SER A 271 15.57 2.58 -29.42
CA SER A 271 16.11 1.21 -29.40
C SER A 271 17.62 0.88 -29.53
N SER A 272 18.13 0.00 -28.65
CA SER A 272 18.51 -1.39 -29.00
C SER A 272 19.04 -2.19 -27.79
N SER A 273 18.84 -3.50 -27.84
CA SER A 273 19.11 -4.49 -26.79
C SER A 273 20.54 -5.07 -26.84
N SER A 274 21.32 -4.88 -25.76
CA SER A 274 22.42 -5.78 -25.37
C SER A 274 22.72 -5.60 -23.86
N ARG A 275 23.51 -6.51 -23.27
CA ARG A 275 23.77 -6.53 -21.80
C ARG A 275 24.28 -5.17 -21.29
N PRO A 276 23.82 -4.71 -20.11
CA PRO A 276 23.99 -3.32 -19.70
C PRO A 276 25.46 -2.95 -19.47
N SER A 277 25.88 -1.87 -20.12
CA SER A 277 27.15 -1.17 -19.95
C SER A 277 27.12 -0.22 -18.74
N PHE A 278 28.28 0.32 -18.35
CA PHE A 278 28.35 1.38 -17.33
C PHE A 278 27.55 2.64 -17.75
N ASP A 279 27.42 2.89 -19.04
CA ASP A 279 26.59 3.98 -19.57
C ASP A 279 25.08 3.67 -19.49
N ASP A 280 24.69 2.39 -19.46
CA ASP A 280 23.31 1.99 -19.16
C ASP A 280 22.98 2.14 -17.67
N LEU A 281 23.98 2.00 -16.79
CA LEU A 281 23.86 2.33 -15.35
C LEU A 281 23.73 3.84 -15.13
N LYS A 282 24.45 4.66 -15.91
CA LYS A 282 24.24 6.12 -15.96
C LYS A 282 22.87 6.49 -16.54
N ARG A 283 22.38 5.79 -17.56
CA ARG A 283 21.02 5.98 -18.09
C ARG A 283 19.94 5.54 -17.10
N ALA A 284 20.17 4.46 -16.33
CA ALA A 284 19.26 4.05 -15.27
C ALA A 284 19.17 5.10 -14.15
N LEU A 285 20.26 5.80 -13.84
CA LEU A 285 20.22 6.98 -12.96
C LEU A 285 19.48 8.18 -13.59
N LEU A 286 19.57 8.37 -14.92
CA LEU A 286 18.82 9.41 -15.63
C LEU A 286 17.31 9.16 -15.70
N VAL A 287 16.86 7.90 -15.59
CA VAL A 287 15.42 7.56 -15.54
C VAL A 287 14.77 8.04 -14.22
N VAL A 288 15.56 8.23 -13.16
CA VAL A 288 15.07 8.74 -11.86
C VAL A 288 14.90 10.27 -11.84
N GLN A 289 15.26 10.98 -12.93
CA GLN A 289 15.14 12.45 -13.01
C GLN A 289 14.16 12.99 -14.07
N ALA A 290 13.29 12.16 -14.66
CA ALA A 290 12.35 12.63 -15.68
C ALA A 290 10.88 12.45 -15.29
N SER A 291 10.29 13.46 -14.64
CA SER A 291 8.95 14.02 -14.96
C SER A 291 8.56 15.15 -13.99
N GLY A 292 9.28 16.27 -14.06
CA GLY A 292 8.66 17.56 -13.75
C GLY A 292 7.71 17.91 -14.90
N ASN A 293 6.43 18.12 -14.60
CA ASN A 293 5.34 18.48 -15.51
C ASN A 293 4.86 17.39 -16.48
N LEU A 294 4.18 16.37 -15.95
CA LEU A 294 2.97 15.83 -16.56
C LEU A 294 1.97 15.56 -15.41
N ALA A 295 0.72 15.99 -15.58
CA ALA A 295 -0.36 15.68 -14.64
C ALA A 295 -0.36 14.18 -14.29
N PRO A 296 -0.58 13.79 -13.03
CA PRO A 296 -0.35 12.42 -12.60
C PRO A 296 -1.32 11.48 -13.33
N ARG A 297 -0.81 10.77 -14.32
CA ARG A 297 -1.47 9.61 -14.92
C ARG A 297 -1.12 8.42 -14.06
N TYR A 298 -1.95 8.17 -13.05
CA TYR A 298 -1.92 6.92 -12.30
C TYR A 298 -2.32 5.78 -13.26
N THR A 299 -1.34 5.08 -13.81
CA THR A 299 -1.56 3.76 -14.40
C THR A 299 -0.89 2.76 -13.47
N ALA A 300 -1.68 2.14 -12.59
CA ALA A 300 -1.25 1.01 -11.80
C ALA A 300 -0.96 -0.17 -12.76
N ALA A 301 0.32 -0.49 -12.95
CA ALA A 301 0.72 -1.74 -13.57
C ALA A 301 0.38 -2.88 -12.61
N TYR A 302 -0.54 -3.73 -13.05
CA TYR A 302 -1.03 -4.90 -12.33
C TYR A 302 0.03 -6.01 -12.39
N CYS A 303 0.44 -6.54 -11.23
CA CYS A 303 1.13 -7.83 -11.21
C CYS A 303 0.07 -8.93 -11.41
N GLY A 304 0.36 -9.87 -12.30
CA GLY A 304 -0.57 -10.92 -12.72
C GLY A 304 -1.16 -11.73 -11.56
N THR A 305 -2.31 -12.34 -11.83
CA THR A 305 -2.95 -13.38 -11.04
C THR A 305 -1.92 -14.39 -10.50
N GLY A 306 -1.65 -14.39 -9.18
CA GLY A 306 -0.85 -15.46 -8.55
C GLY A 306 -0.06 -15.13 -7.28
N CYS A 307 0.19 -13.87 -6.92
CA CYS A 307 0.91 -13.56 -5.67
C CYS A 307 0.00 -13.58 -4.44
N GLN A 308 -0.10 -14.72 -3.75
CA GLN A 308 -0.44 -14.69 -2.31
C GLN A 308 0.83 -14.29 -1.55
N SER A 309 0.92 -13.04 -1.09
CA SER A 309 2.02 -12.62 -0.21
C SER A 309 1.84 -13.23 1.18
N ALA A 310 2.91 -13.80 1.73
CA ALA A 310 2.95 -14.47 3.04
C ALA A 310 2.86 -13.51 4.26
N PHE A 311 2.52 -12.23 4.05
CA PHE A 311 2.43 -11.23 5.12
C PHE A 311 1.35 -10.20 4.78
N GLY A 312 0.11 -10.45 5.20
CA GLY A 312 -1.01 -9.51 5.11
C GLY A 312 -1.42 -9.17 3.67
N LYS A 313 -2.65 -9.53 3.29
CA LYS A 313 -3.21 -9.18 1.98
C LYS A 313 -3.11 -7.67 1.77
N CYS A 314 -2.34 -7.23 0.79
CA CYS A 314 -2.59 -5.94 0.15
C CYS A 314 -4.00 -6.06 -0.43
N PHE A 315 -4.94 -5.22 0.00
CA PHE A 315 -6.23 -5.15 -0.67
C PHE A 315 -5.94 -4.74 -2.10
N GLY A 316 -6.05 -5.67 -3.05
CA GLY A 316 -6.07 -5.27 -4.44
C GLY A 316 -7.19 -4.24 -4.55
N THR A 317 -6.88 -3.04 -5.02
CA THR A 317 -7.93 -2.08 -5.36
C THR A 317 -8.02 -2.05 -6.86
N SER A 318 -9.24 -1.88 -7.38
CA SER A 318 -9.40 -1.70 -8.81
C SER A 318 -8.59 -0.48 -9.26
N PRO A 319 -7.96 -0.53 -10.45
CA PRO A 319 -7.32 0.65 -11.02
C PRO A 319 -8.28 1.83 -11.04
N ALA A 320 -7.78 3.00 -10.66
CA ALA A 320 -8.51 4.25 -10.79
C ALA A 320 -8.81 4.54 -12.27
N ALA A 321 -9.89 5.26 -12.54
CA ALA A 321 -10.17 5.72 -13.89
C ALA A 321 -9.12 6.76 -14.33
N THR A 322 -8.75 6.75 -15.60
CA THR A 322 -7.93 7.79 -16.21
C THR A 322 -8.82 8.87 -16.83
N LEU A 323 -8.65 10.12 -16.40
CA LEU A 323 -9.39 11.26 -16.96
C LEU A 323 -8.68 11.79 -18.20
N SER A 324 -9.35 11.76 -19.35
CA SER A 324 -8.85 12.31 -20.61
C SER A 324 -9.96 13.03 -21.35
N GLY A 325 -9.75 14.31 -21.66
CA GLY A 325 -10.74 15.11 -22.40
C GLY A 325 -12.10 15.24 -21.68
N GLY A 326 -12.13 15.23 -20.35
CA GLY A 326 -13.38 15.27 -19.56
C GLY A 326 -14.13 13.94 -19.48
N VAL A 327 -13.54 12.85 -19.99
CA VAL A 327 -14.12 11.50 -19.97
C VAL A 327 -13.29 10.60 -19.06
N TYR A 328 -13.97 9.87 -18.18
CA TYR A 328 -13.37 8.89 -17.27
C TYR A 328 -13.23 7.55 -17.99
N ASN A 329 -12.00 7.07 -18.15
CA ASN A 329 -11.70 5.81 -18.83
C ASN A 329 -11.27 4.76 -17.81
N VAL A 330 -12.06 3.70 -17.69
CA VAL A 330 -11.89 2.62 -16.74
C VAL A 330 -11.42 1.37 -17.48
N ALA A 331 -10.29 0.81 -17.07
CA ALA A 331 -9.83 -0.47 -17.57
C ALA A 331 -10.70 -1.62 -17.00
N LEU A 332 -11.21 -2.48 -17.89
CA LEU A 332 -12.07 -3.62 -17.53
C LEU A 332 -11.27 -4.88 -17.17
N GLY A 333 -9.94 -4.84 -17.13
CA GLY A 333 -9.09 -6.01 -16.83
C GLY A 333 -9.12 -7.13 -17.88
N THR A 334 -9.85 -6.94 -18.99
CA THR A 334 -9.96 -7.87 -20.13
C THR A 334 -9.22 -7.36 -21.38
N GLY A 335 -8.36 -6.33 -21.22
CA GLY A 335 -7.75 -5.60 -22.33
C GLY A 335 -8.64 -4.49 -22.91
N GLU A 336 -9.90 -4.40 -22.45
CA GLU A 336 -10.85 -3.37 -22.87
C GLU A 336 -10.89 -2.19 -21.88
N THR A 337 -11.38 -1.05 -22.37
CA THR A 337 -11.61 0.17 -21.59
C THR A 337 -13.04 0.66 -21.81
N ALA A 338 -13.73 1.00 -20.73
CA ALA A 338 -15.04 1.65 -20.76
C ALA A 338 -14.92 3.13 -20.43
N SER A 339 -15.74 3.95 -21.07
CA SER A 339 -15.70 5.41 -20.96
C SER A 339 -16.98 5.95 -20.35
N TYR A 340 -16.85 6.86 -19.40
CA TYR A 340 -17.95 7.45 -18.64
C TYR A 340 -17.84 8.98 -18.60
N THR A 341 -18.99 9.64 -18.61
CA THR A 341 -19.11 11.12 -18.59
C THR A 341 -19.38 11.68 -17.20
N ASN A 342 -19.84 10.85 -16.26
CA ASN A 342 -20.12 11.24 -14.89
C ASN A 342 -19.26 10.42 -13.92
N ALA A 343 -18.90 11.03 -12.80
CA ALA A 343 -18.26 10.35 -11.68
C ALA A 343 -18.80 10.88 -10.35
N ASN A 344 -19.02 9.99 -9.39
CA ASN A 344 -19.34 10.34 -8.01
C ASN A 344 -18.43 9.55 -7.08
N THR A 345 -17.92 10.23 -6.05
CA THR A 345 -17.18 9.59 -4.95
C THR A 345 -17.85 9.96 -3.64
N PHE A 346 -18.29 8.96 -2.89
CA PHE A 346 -18.87 9.10 -1.56
C PHE A 346 -17.89 8.52 -0.54
N ASN A 347 -17.14 9.41 0.12
CA ASN A 347 -16.24 9.06 1.21
C ASN A 347 -16.90 9.38 2.55
N PHE A 348 -16.99 8.39 3.43
CA PHE A 348 -17.64 8.54 4.73
C PHE A 348 -16.66 8.90 5.86
N ALA A 349 -15.37 9.02 5.58
CA ALA A 349 -14.38 9.54 6.52
C ALA A 349 -14.75 10.98 6.94
N GLY A 350 -15.08 11.15 8.23
CA GLY A 350 -15.50 12.44 8.77
C GLY A 350 -16.93 12.86 8.42
N ALA A 351 -17.69 12.05 7.68
CA ALA A 351 -19.10 12.33 7.42
C ALA A 351 -19.95 12.10 8.68
N SER A 352 -20.93 12.97 8.90
CA SER A 352 -21.91 12.89 10.00
C SER A 352 -23.35 12.68 9.52
N ALA A 353 -23.55 12.71 8.20
CA ALA A 353 -24.84 12.51 7.53
C ALA A 353 -24.61 11.93 6.13
N LEU A 354 -25.68 11.41 5.51
CA LEU A 354 -25.61 10.89 4.15
C LEU A 354 -25.27 12.02 3.16
N PRO A 355 -24.23 11.87 2.31
CA PRO A 355 -23.82 12.92 1.39
C PRO A 355 -24.86 13.13 0.28
N ALA A 356 -24.87 14.34 -0.29
CA ALA A 356 -25.70 14.65 -1.44
C ALA A 356 -25.43 13.67 -2.59
N GLY A 357 -26.48 13.19 -3.24
CA GLY A 357 -26.39 12.17 -4.29
C GLY A 357 -26.76 10.75 -3.83
N LEU A 358 -26.90 10.53 -2.53
CA LEU A 358 -27.45 9.32 -1.93
C LEU A 358 -28.73 9.64 -1.15
N VAL A 359 -29.70 8.74 -1.18
CA VAL A 359 -31.00 8.89 -0.51
C VAL A 359 -31.32 7.61 0.24
N ALA A 360 -31.68 7.72 1.52
CA ALA A 360 -32.17 6.58 2.29
C ALA A 360 -33.61 6.24 1.88
N SER A 361 -33.88 4.96 1.64
CA SER A 361 -35.22 4.47 1.29
C SER A 361 -36.18 4.56 2.48
N ASN A 362 -37.45 4.84 2.20
CA ASN A 362 -38.53 4.87 3.19
C ASN A 362 -39.81 4.23 2.64
N TYR A 363 -39.76 2.92 2.40
CA TYR A 363 -40.89 2.17 1.85
C TYR A 363 -40.87 0.71 2.30
N GLN A 364 -42.03 0.07 2.24
CA GLN A 364 -42.22 -1.34 2.57
C GLN A 364 -42.23 -2.20 1.30
N ILE A 365 -41.59 -3.38 1.38
CA ILE A 365 -41.71 -4.45 0.40
C ILE A 365 -42.57 -5.55 1.02
N GLY A 366 -43.71 -5.84 0.39
CA GLY A 366 -44.63 -6.91 0.78
C GLY A 366 -44.27 -8.22 0.10
N ASP A 367 -44.10 -9.29 0.87
CA ASP A 367 -43.85 -10.61 0.30
C ASP A 367 -45.17 -11.22 -0.18
N ALA A 368 -45.28 -11.46 -1.49
CA ALA A 368 -46.34 -12.26 -2.07
C ALA A 368 -46.25 -13.70 -1.52
N SER A 369 -47.10 -13.99 -0.51
CA SER A 369 -47.55 -15.29 0.02
C SER A 369 -46.54 -16.39 0.39
N THR A 370 -45.21 -16.21 0.23
CA THR A 370 -44.23 -17.32 0.29
C THR A 370 -43.02 -17.10 1.20
N LYS A 371 -42.91 -15.94 1.87
CA LYS A 371 -41.77 -15.61 2.74
C LYS A 371 -42.23 -15.37 4.19
N PRO A 372 -41.42 -15.73 5.20
CA PRO A 372 -41.82 -15.62 6.61
C PRO A 372 -42.14 -14.21 7.12
N TYR A 373 -41.43 -13.18 6.64
CA TYR A 373 -41.64 -11.80 7.09
C TYR A 373 -41.53 -10.80 5.95
N SER A 374 -42.53 -9.94 5.78
CA SER A 374 -42.38 -8.71 4.99
C SER A 374 -41.29 -7.81 5.59
N ARG A 375 -40.80 -6.83 4.81
CA ARG A 375 -39.72 -5.93 5.24
C ARG A 375 -40.01 -4.48 4.91
N THR A 376 -39.46 -3.57 5.71
CA THR A 376 -39.54 -2.13 5.50
C THR A 376 -38.16 -1.51 5.59
N PHE A 377 -37.87 -0.58 4.69
CA PHE A 377 -36.65 0.23 4.76
C PHE A 377 -36.95 1.53 5.48
N LEU A 378 -36.13 1.85 6.49
CA LEU A 378 -36.30 3.04 7.32
C LEU A 378 -35.06 3.92 7.25
N PRO A 379 -35.19 5.24 7.02
CA PRO A 379 -34.05 6.15 7.03
C PRO A 379 -33.27 6.15 8.35
N GLU A 380 -33.93 5.93 9.49
CA GLU A 380 -33.25 5.86 10.80
C GLU A 380 -32.27 4.67 10.95
N ASP A 381 -32.41 3.63 10.12
CA ASP A 381 -31.51 2.46 10.11
C ASP A 381 -30.32 2.66 9.14
N VAL A 382 -30.24 3.82 8.48
CA VAL A 382 -29.05 4.29 7.73
C VAL A 382 -28.27 5.27 8.60
N ILE A 383 -27.18 4.80 9.20
CA ILE A 383 -26.41 5.56 10.18
C ILE A 383 -25.07 5.97 9.57
N VAL A 384 -24.77 7.28 9.51
CA VAL A 384 -23.44 7.76 9.09
C VAL A 384 -22.64 8.17 10.32
N SER A 385 -21.65 7.35 10.69
CA SER A 385 -20.78 7.63 11.82
C SER A 385 -19.50 6.78 11.78
N GLY A 386 -18.46 7.24 12.47
CA GLY A 386 -17.22 6.49 12.65
C GLY A 386 -16.44 6.23 11.36
N GLY A 387 -16.66 7.03 10.32
CA GLY A 387 -16.03 6.83 9.01
C GLY A 387 -16.82 5.95 8.05
N TYR A 388 -18.06 5.57 8.39
CA TYR A 388 -18.86 4.63 7.60
C TYR A 388 -20.31 5.10 7.42
N MET A 389 -20.89 4.77 6.27
CA MET A 389 -22.32 4.52 6.15
C MET A 389 -22.62 3.11 6.65
N GLN A 390 -23.53 3.00 7.60
CA GLN A 390 -23.90 1.75 8.25
C GLN A 390 -25.35 1.43 7.91
N LEU A 391 -25.57 0.29 7.25
CA LEU A 391 -26.89 -0.22 6.94
C LEU A 391 -27.26 -1.26 7.99
N LYS A 392 -28.14 -0.87 8.91
CA LYS A 392 -28.48 -1.66 10.09
C LYS A 392 -29.77 -2.47 9.89
N ILE A 393 -29.76 -3.70 10.41
CA ILE A 393 -30.96 -4.44 10.77
C ILE A 393 -30.94 -4.59 12.29
N PRO A 394 -31.92 -4.03 13.02
CA PRO A 394 -32.04 -4.25 14.46
C PRO A 394 -32.13 -5.73 14.82
N GLY A 395 -31.42 -6.15 15.86
CA GLY A 395 -31.46 -7.53 16.35
C GLY A 395 -32.77 -7.88 17.07
N GLY A 396 -33.10 -9.17 17.12
CA GLY A 396 -34.16 -9.72 17.96
C GLY A 396 -35.58 -9.41 17.49
N GLN A 397 -35.74 -9.01 16.23
CA GLN A 397 -37.06 -8.76 15.64
C GLN A 397 -37.85 -10.08 15.52
N THR A 398 -39.15 -10.05 15.85
CA THR A 398 -40.03 -11.23 15.77
C THR A 398 -41.34 -10.96 15.05
N THR A 399 -41.57 -9.73 14.62
CA THR A 399 -42.84 -9.28 14.02
C THR A 399 -42.56 -8.56 12.70
N ALA A 400 -43.34 -8.88 11.67
CA ALA A 400 -43.28 -8.20 10.38
C ALA A 400 -43.99 -6.82 10.43
N PRO A 401 -43.58 -5.84 9.61
CA PRO A 401 -42.44 -5.89 8.71
C PRO A 401 -41.10 -5.79 9.46
N LEU A 402 -40.10 -6.55 9.03
CA LEU A 402 -38.73 -6.43 9.54
C LEU A 402 -38.14 -5.08 9.11
N LYS A 403 -37.59 -4.34 10.07
CA LYS A 403 -36.84 -3.12 9.85
C LYS A 403 -35.49 -3.44 9.20
N CYS A 404 -35.24 -2.82 8.07
CA CYS A 404 -34.04 -2.98 7.24
C CYS A 404 -33.52 -1.61 6.79
N ALA A 405 -32.34 -1.58 6.21
CA ALA A 405 -31.73 -0.36 5.70
C ALA A 405 -31.42 -0.47 4.21
N GLN A 406 -31.71 0.60 3.46
CA GLN A 406 -31.35 0.72 2.06
C GLN A 406 -31.02 2.17 1.71
N VAL A 407 -30.02 2.34 0.87
CA VAL A 407 -29.64 3.61 0.26
C VAL A 407 -29.63 3.44 -1.25
N VAL A 408 -30.09 4.48 -1.94
CA VAL A 408 -30.16 4.53 -3.41
C VAL A 408 -29.46 5.78 -3.91
N THR A 409 -28.98 5.77 -5.16
CA THR A 409 -28.53 6.99 -5.81
C THR A 409 -29.69 7.94 -6.06
N ALA A 410 -29.45 9.25 -5.90
CA ALA A 410 -30.41 10.27 -6.31
C ALA A 410 -30.61 10.30 -7.84
N ALA A 411 -29.59 9.92 -8.60
CA ALA A 411 -29.70 9.68 -10.04
C ALA A 411 -30.48 8.38 -10.27
N SER A 412 -31.56 8.45 -11.05
CA SER A 412 -32.44 7.33 -11.37
C SER A 412 -32.35 6.87 -12.84
N ASN A 413 -31.56 7.57 -13.66
CA ASN A 413 -31.41 7.31 -15.10
C ASN A 413 -30.00 6.81 -15.49
N ILE A 414 -29.31 6.11 -14.58
CA ILE A 414 -27.96 5.57 -14.84
C ILE A 414 -28.06 4.44 -15.87
N LYS A 415 -27.26 4.52 -16.93
CA LYS A 415 -27.14 3.50 -17.97
C LYS A 415 -25.67 3.23 -18.24
N TYR A 416 -25.22 2.02 -17.88
CA TYR A 416 -23.81 1.64 -17.77
C TYR A 416 -23.07 2.35 -16.65
N ALA A 417 -22.35 1.58 -15.85
CA ALA A 417 -21.60 2.09 -14.73
C ALA A 417 -20.43 1.18 -14.38
N SER A 418 -19.47 1.73 -13.68
CA SER A 418 -18.40 1.02 -13.02
C SER A 418 -18.41 1.50 -11.56
N VAL A 419 -18.87 0.64 -10.66
CA VAL A 419 -19.17 1.00 -9.26
C VAL A 419 -18.30 0.16 -8.34
N ARG A 420 -17.49 0.82 -7.52
CA ARG A 420 -16.66 0.21 -6.46
C ARG A 420 -17.29 0.58 -5.12
N THR A 421 -17.55 -0.44 -4.30
CA THR A 421 -18.02 -0.28 -2.93
C THR A 421 -16.98 -0.87 -2.00
N THR A 422 -16.42 -0.07 -1.10
CA THR A 422 -15.50 -0.54 -0.07
C THR A 422 -16.28 -0.80 1.21
N ALA A 423 -16.41 -2.07 1.60
CA ALA A 423 -17.31 -2.48 2.66
C ALA A 423 -16.73 -3.54 3.61
N ILE A 424 -17.26 -3.57 4.82
CA ILE A 424 -17.11 -4.63 5.82
C ILE A 424 -18.50 -5.24 6.04
N PHE A 425 -18.63 -6.55 5.81
CA PHE A 425 -19.87 -7.27 6.08
C PHE A 425 -20.02 -7.61 7.56
N SER A 426 -21.21 -8.05 7.94
CA SER A 426 -21.51 -8.38 9.33
C SER A 426 -21.15 -9.83 9.62
N SER A 427 -20.52 -10.08 10.76
CA SER A 427 -20.37 -11.44 11.30
C SER A 427 -21.66 -11.98 11.93
N VAL A 428 -22.70 -11.15 12.09
CA VAL A 428 -23.99 -11.55 12.67
C VAL A 428 -24.85 -12.22 11.60
N SER A 429 -25.20 -13.49 11.81
CA SER A 429 -26.07 -14.24 10.89
C SER A 429 -27.49 -13.67 10.81
N GLY A 430 -28.13 -13.78 9.64
CA GLY A 430 -29.56 -13.55 9.46
C GLY A 430 -29.92 -12.38 8.53
N SER A 431 -29.05 -12.02 7.58
CA SER A 431 -29.40 -11.05 6.54
C SER A 431 -28.69 -11.31 5.21
N CYS A 432 -29.13 -10.59 4.17
CA CYS A 432 -28.41 -10.40 2.92
C CYS A 432 -27.86 -8.97 2.84
N HIS A 433 -26.58 -8.84 2.49
CA HIS A 433 -25.93 -7.58 2.17
C HIS A 433 -25.89 -7.46 0.64
N GLY A 434 -26.60 -6.47 0.08
CA GLY A 434 -26.72 -6.29 -1.37
C GLY A 434 -26.03 -5.01 -1.86
N ILE A 435 -25.31 -5.15 -2.97
CA ILE A 435 -24.69 -4.07 -3.75
C ILE A 435 -25.15 -4.29 -5.19
N PHE A 436 -26.09 -3.47 -5.68
CA PHE A 436 -26.85 -3.86 -6.85
C PHE A 436 -27.36 -2.68 -7.69
N PHE A 437 -27.60 -2.95 -8.96
CA PHE A 437 -28.37 -2.10 -9.86
C PHE A 437 -29.79 -2.65 -9.93
N TYR A 438 -30.81 -1.78 -9.86
CA TYR A 438 -32.19 -2.21 -9.95
C TYR A 438 -33.05 -1.18 -10.68
N ALA A 439 -33.51 -1.52 -11.88
CA ALA A 439 -34.56 -0.75 -12.55
C ALA A 439 -35.95 -1.34 -12.31
N ASN A 440 -36.05 -2.68 -12.22
CA ASN A 440 -37.24 -3.46 -11.90
C ASN A 440 -36.86 -4.95 -11.76
N ASP A 441 -37.84 -5.80 -11.41
CA ASP A 441 -37.69 -7.26 -11.24
C ASP A 441 -37.14 -8.01 -12.46
N ASN A 442 -37.10 -7.36 -13.62
CA ASN A 442 -36.55 -7.92 -14.84
C ASN A 442 -35.28 -7.20 -15.30
N GLN A 443 -34.69 -6.32 -14.51
CA GLN A 443 -33.53 -5.52 -14.92
C GLN A 443 -32.69 -5.20 -13.67
N GLU A 444 -31.98 -6.22 -13.18
CA GLU A 444 -31.25 -6.20 -11.91
C GLU A 444 -29.89 -6.91 -12.01
N LEU A 445 -28.89 -6.37 -11.31
CA LEU A 445 -27.53 -6.89 -11.20
C LEU A 445 -27.11 -6.94 -9.74
N ASP A 446 -26.63 -8.08 -9.26
CA ASP A 446 -26.38 -8.28 -7.84
C ASP A 446 -24.93 -8.68 -7.55
N ILE A 447 -24.34 -8.01 -6.55
CA ILE A 447 -23.35 -8.62 -5.67
C ILE A 447 -24.03 -8.79 -4.31
N GLU A 448 -24.16 -10.02 -3.84
CA GLU A 448 -24.80 -10.34 -2.58
C GLU A 448 -23.92 -11.20 -1.67
N TYR A 449 -24.03 -10.95 -0.36
CA TYR A 449 -23.40 -11.75 0.69
C TYR A 449 -24.43 -12.17 1.75
N LEU A 450 -24.60 -13.47 1.91
CA LEU A 450 -25.53 -14.06 2.85
C LEU A 450 -24.82 -14.31 4.19
N THR A 451 -25.17 -13.56 5.23
CA THR A 451 -24.42 -13.61 6.50
C THR A 451 -24.61 -14.93 7.26
N ASN A 452 -25.63 -15.71 6.91
CA ASN A 452 -25.89 -17.03 7.48
C ASN A 452 -25.42 -18.15 6.53
N SER A 453 -24.43 -18.93 6.97
CA SER A 453 -23.90 -20.07 6.19
C SER A 453 -24.92 -21.20 5.99
N SER A 454 -25.98 -21.26 6.81
CA SER A 454 -27.07 -22.24 6.66
C SER A 454 -28.10 -21.87 5.59
N SER A 455 -27.95 -20.73 4.90
CA SER A 455 -28.77 -20.42 3.73
C SER A 455 -28.65 -21.53 2.68
N THR A 456 -29.78 -22.00 2.13
CA THR A 456 -29.76 -23.09 1.14
C THR A 456 -29.23 -22.65 -0.23
N SER A 457 -28.98 -21.36 -0.42
CA SER A 457 -28.25 -20.85 -1.60
C SER A 457 -26.73 -20.87 -1.42
N ASN A 458 -26.24 -21.24 -0.24
CA ASN A 458 -24.83 -21.53 0.00
C ASN A 458 -24.56 -23.05 -0.17
N PRO A 459 -23.30 -23.47 -0.37
CA PRO A 459 -22.96 -24.87 -0.64
C PRO A 459 -23.20 -25.87 0.51
N GLY A 460 -23.57 -25.39 1.70
CA GLY A 460 -23.83 -26.24 2.88
C GLY A 460 -22.57 -26.76 3.60
N ASP A 461 -21.38 -26.36 3.17
CA ASP A 461 -20.08 -26.69 3.78
C ASP A 461 -19.63 -25.67 4.85
N GLY A 462 -20.50 -24.73 5.21
CA GLY A 462 -20.20 -23.63 6.14
C GLY A 462 -19.60 -22.39 5.47
N SER A 463 -19.24 -22.45 4.19
CA SER A 463 -18.77 -21.28 3.44
C SER A 463 -19.91 -20.29 3.17
N LYS A 464 -19.54 -19.02 2.96
CA LYS A 464 -20.45 -17.92 2.59
C LYS A 464 -19.88 -17.23 1.36
N PRO A 465 -20.00 -17.84 0.16
CA PRO A 465 -19.43 -17.25 -1.03
C PRO A 465 -20.10 -15.93 -1.40
N MET A 466 -19.41 -15.12 -2.21
CA MET A 466 -20.04 -14.00 -2.91
C MET A 466 -20.99 -14.56 -3.96
N GLN A 467 -22.20 -14.02 -4.01
CA GLN A 467 -23.23 -14.32 -5.00
C GLN A 467 -23.19 -13.23 -6.07
N TYR A 468 -23.01 -13.61 -7.34
CA TYR A 468 -23.02 -12.69 -8.48
C TYR A 468 -24.18 -13.01 -9.39
N THR A 469 -24.98 -12.02 -9.77
CA THR A 469 -26.17 -12.29 -10.58
C THR A 469 -26.47 -11.20 -11.60
N ASN A 470 -26.89 -11.62 -12.79
CA ASN A 470 -27.77 -10.85 -13.65
C ASN A 470 -29.15 -11.51 -13.59
N GLN A 471 -30.16 -10.81 -13.07
CA GLN A 471 -31.50 -11.38 -13.00
C GLN A 471 -32.13 -11.54 -14.41
N PRO A 472 -33.07 -12.48 -14.59
CA PRO A 472 -33.81 -12.64 -15.85
C PRO A 472 -34.33 -11.33 -16.42
N THR A 473 -34.07 -11.07 -17.70
CA THR A 473 -34.54 -9.85 -18.37
C THR A 473 -36.02 -9.81 -18.73
N ASP A 474 -36.68 -10.98 -18.65
CA ASP A 474 -38.11 -11.22 -18.79
C ASP A 474 -38.46 -12.60 -18.21
N THR A 475 -39.73 -13.03 -18.34
CA THR A 475 -40.24 -14.31 -17.80
C THR A 475 -39.76 -15.56 -18.55
N THR A 476 -39.04 -15.40 -19.66
CA THR A 476 -38.59 -16.47 -20.56
C THR A 476 -37.07 -16.60 -20.63
N THR A 477 -36.33 -15.54 -20.29
CA THR A 477 -34.88 -15.54 -20.23
C THR A 477 -34.37 -16.19 -18.95
N ASN A 478 -33.29 -16.96 -19.05
CA ASN A 478 -32.57 -17.45 -17.87
C ASN A 478 -31.70 -16.33 -17.31
N GLY A 479 -31.70 -16.14 -15.99
CA GLY A 479 -30.69 -15.31 -15.33
C GLY A 479 -29.29 -15.89 -15.49
N ALA A 480 -28.27 -15.08 -15.24
CA ALA A 480 -26.90 -15.55 -15.08
C ALA A 480 -26.56 -15.48 -13.59
N HIS A 481 -26.23 -16.61 -12.97
CA HIS A 481 -25.84 -16.68 -11.57
C HIS A 481 -24.59 -17.54 -11.44
N ASP A 482 -23.65 -17.08 -10.62
CA ASP A 482 -22.49 -17.86 -10.22
C ASP A 482 -21.93 -17.33 -8.89
N THR A 483 -21.07 -18.11 -8.27
CA THR A 483 -20.45 -17.76 -6.98
C THR A 483 -18.93 -17.73 -7.08
N ALA A 484 -18.31 -16.98 -6.18
CA ALA A 484 -16.87 -17.08 -5.92
C ALA A 484 -16.60 -17.00 -4.42
N PRO A 485 -15.46 -17.50 -3.93
CA PRO A 485 -15.09 -17.39 -2.52
C PRO A 485 -15.16 -15.94 -2.03
N SER A 486 -15.73 -15.72 -0.85
CA SER A 486 -15.60 -14.44 -0.15
C SER A 486 -14.23 -14.34 0.53
N PRO A 487 -13.72 -13.13 0.82
CA PRO A 487 -12.58 -12.98 1.71
C PRO A 487 -12.87 -13.61 3.08
N SER A 488 -11.88 -14.32 3.64
CA SER A 488 -11.96 -14.92 4.99
C SER A 488 -12.17 -13.89 6.10
N ASP A 489 -11.74 -12.66 5.84
CA ASP A 489 -11.72 -11.50 6.72
C ASP A 489 -12.78 -10.46 6.36
N ALA A 490 -13.73 -10.79 5.47
CA ALA A 490 -14.79 -9.90 4.98
C ALA A 490 -15.66 -9.27 6.08
N THR A 491 -15.67 -9.85 7.29
CA THR A 491 -16.45 -9.36 8.43
C THR A 491 -15.66 -8.48 9.41
N THR A 492 -14.35 -8.36 9.20
CA THR A 492 -13.43 -7.63 10.10
C THR A 492 -12.64 -6.57 9.37
N VAL A 493 -12.51 -6.70 8.06
CA VAL A 493 -11.64 -5.91 7.21
C VAL A 493 -12.43 -5.41 6.00
N ALA A 494 -12.08 -4.22 5.52
CA ALA A 494 -12.74 -3.62 4.38
C ALA A 494 -12.20 -4.20 3.07
N HIS A 495 -13.09 -4.61 2.19
CA HIS A 495 -12.76 -5.12 0.85
C HIS A 495 -13.46 -4.29 -0.22
N GLU A 496 -12.87 -4.25 -1.42
CA GLU A 496 -13.48 -3.58 -2.57
C GLU A 496 -14.34 -4.57 -3.38
N TYR A 497 -15.63 -4.28 -3.49
CA TYR A 497 -16.57 -4.99 -4.34
C TYR A 497 -16.89 -4.11 -5.54
N ARG A 498 -16.44 -4.52 -6.73
CA ARG A 498 -16.65 -3.75 -7.96
C ARG A 498 -17.56 -4.49 -8.93
N MET A 499 -18.48 -3.74 -9.53
CA MET A 499 -19.33 -4.17 -10.62
C MET A 499 -19.18 -3.21 -11.79
N ASP A 500 -18.85 -3.75 -12.96
CA ASP A 500 -18.87 -3.03 -14.23
C ASP A 500 -20.03 -3.53 -15.07
N TRP A 501 -20.92 -2.61 -15.44
CA TRP A 501 -21.97 -2.82 -16.42
C TRP A 501 -21.67 -1.99 -17.67
N VAL A 502 -21.46 -2.69 -18.77
CA VAL A 502 -21.24 -2.11 -20.10
C VAL A 502 -22.19 -2.76 -21.10
N ALA A 503 -22.26 -2.24 -22.32
CA ALA A 503 -23.11 -2.82 -23.36
C ALA A 503 -22.77 -4.30 -23.59
N GLY A 504 -23.75 -5.19 -23.39
CA GLY A 504 -23.64 -6.62 -23.67
C GLY A 504 -22.91 -7.46 -22.63
N LYS A 505 -22.37 -6.88 -21.53
CA LYS A 505 -21.77 -7.66 -20.45
C LYS A 505 -21.72 -6.96 -19.10
N THR A 506 -21.63 -7.78 -18.05
CA THR A 506 -21.29 -7.38 -16.69
C THR A 506 -20.03 -8.08 -16.23
N LEU A 507 -19.21 -7.39 -15.45
CA LEU A 507 -17.98 -7.91 -14.86
C LEU A 507 -17.97 -7.62 -13.36
N PHE A 508 -17.60 -8.62 -12.58
CA PHE A 508 -17.60 -8.55 -11.13
C PHE A 508 -16.19 -8.76 -10.60
N TYR A 509 -15.75 -7.94 -9.66
CA TYR A 509 -14.42 -7.97 -9.09
C TYR A 509 -14.49 -7.92 -7.57
N LEU A 510 -13.53 -8.60 -6.96
CA LEU A 510 -13.26 -8.56 -5.53
C LEU A 510 -11.81 -8.18 -5.36
N ASP A 511 -11.56 -7.12 -4.60
CA ASP A 511 -10.22 -6.56 -4.39
C ASP A 511 -9.46 -6.38 -5.72
N GLY A 512 -10.11 -5.74 -6.70
CA GLY A 512 -9.57 -5.52 -8.04
C GLY A 512 -9.42 -6.77 -8.91
N VAL A 513 -9.58 -7.98 -8.37
CA VAL A 513 -9.44 -9.25 -9.11
C VAL A 513 -10.77 -9.63 -9.76
N LEU A 514 -10.75 -9.86 -11.07
CA LEU A 514 -11.92 -10.30 -11.83
C LEU A 514 -12.40 -11.66 -11.33
N GLN A 515 -13.66 -11.73 -10.90
CA GLN A 515 -14.31 -12.93 -10.38
C GLN A 515 -15.20 -13.58 -11.44
N LYS A 516 -16.07 -12.79 -12.08
CA LYS A 516 -17.07 -13.28 -13.05
C LYS A 516 -17.27 -12.31 -14.19
N VAL A 517 -17.66 -12.86 -15.33
CA VAL A 517 -18.14 -12.12 -16.51
C VAL A 517 -19.43 -12.77 -16.98
N PHE A 518 -20.51 -12.00 -17.09
CA PHE A 518 -21.76 -12.48 -17.65
C PHE A 518 -22.13 -11.69 -18.91
N THR A 519 -22.57 -12.41 -19.94
CA THR A 519 -23.08 -11.87 -21.21
C THR A 519 -24.57 -12.20 -21.42
N VAL A 520 -25.17 -12.93 -20.48
CA VAL A 520 -26.58 -13.34 -20.48
C VAL A 520 -27.36 -12.43 -19.52
N SER A 521 -28.59 -12.09 -19.90
CA SER A 521 -29.52 -11.28 -19.11
C SER A 521 -28.93 -9.95 -18.62
N VAL A 522 -28.07 -9.34 -19.44
CA VAL A 522 -27.46 -8.04 -19.15
C VAL A 522 -28.55 -6.97 -19.26
N PRO A 523 -28.77 -6.13 -18.24
CA PRO A 523 -29.77 -5.07 -18.30
C PRO A 523 -29.53 -4.10 -19.44
N SER A 524 -30.63 -3.52 -19.92
CA SER A 524 -30.66 -2.64 -21.09
C SER A 524 -31.37 -1.30 -20.83
N VAL A 525 -32.13 -1.21 -19.73
CA VAL A 525 -32.86 -0.01 -19.32
C VAL A 525 -32.09 0.75 -18.24
N PRO A 526 -32.21 2.09 -18.17
CA PRO A 526 -31.60 2.87 -17.10
C PRO A 526 -32.31 2.67 -15.75
N GLY A 527 -31.60 2.90 -14.65
CA GLY A 527 -32.13 2.80 -13.29
C GLY A 527 -31.17 3.37 -12.25
N PRO A 528 -31.57 3.42 -10.96
CA PRO A 528 -30.67 3.78 -9.86
C PRO A 528 -29.70 2.65 -9.48
N TRP A 529 -28.65 3.02 -8.76
CA TRP A 529 -27.81 2.08 -8.01
C TRP A 529 -28.25 2.01 -6.55
N MET A 530 -28.11 0.86 -5.92
CA MET A 530 -28.64 0.58 -4.59
C MET A 530 -27.67 -0.21 -3.71
N TRP A 531 -27.76 0.03 -2.41
CA TRP A 531 -27.09 -0.73 -1.35
C TRP A 531 -28.10 -1.05 -0.26
N ASN A 532 -28.19 -2.29 0.18
CA ASN A 532 -29.09 -2.67 1.27
C ASN A 532 -28.50 -3.71 2.22
N ASN A 533 -29.06 -3.72 3.42
CA ASN A 533 -28.94 -4.82 4.36
C ASN A 533 -30.37 -5.22 4.73
N TRP A 534 -30.79 -6.40 4.29
CA TRP A 534 -32.19 -6.81 4.40
C TRP A 534 -32.38 -8.26 4.85
N ALA A 535 -33.55 -8.53 5.43
CA ALA A 535 -33.98 -9.86 5.83
C ALA A 535 -35.49 -10.06 5.56
N ASN A 536 -35.87 -11.31 5.30
CA ASN A 536 -37.27 -11.75 5.20
C ASN A 536 -37.50 -13.17 5.79
N GLY A 537 -36.44 -13.75 6.36
CA GLY A 537 -36.46 -15.08 6.98
C GLY A 537 -36.56 -16.26 6.04
N SER A 538 -36.49 -16.05 4.71
CA SER A 538 -36.45 -17.17 3.78
C SER A 538 -35.23 -18.05 4.04
N PRO A 539 -35.39 -19.39 4.21
CA PRO A 539 -34.27 -20.31 4.34
C PRO A 539 -33.37 -20.35 3.09
N TYR A 540 -33.94 -19.91 1.95
CA TYR A 540 -33.23 -19.83 0.68
C TYR A 540 -32.24 -18.68 0.60
N TRP A 541 -32.44 -17.60 1.36
CA TRP A 541 -31.64 -16.38 1.17
C TRP A 541 -31.14 -15.81 2.49
N SER A 542 -31.91 -14.94 3.14
CA SER A 542 -31.47 -14.18 4.32
C SER A 542 -31.35 -15.00 5.60
N THR A 543 -32.17 -16.07 5.76
CA THR A 543 -32.20 -16.94 6.95
C THR A 543 -32.21 -16.16 8.29
N GLY A 544 -32.89 -15.01 8.28
CA GLY A 544 -33.07 -14.10 9.41
C GLY A 544 -34.46 -14.18 10.06
N PRO A 545 -34.83 -13.23 10.93
CA PRO A 545 -34.07 -12.02 11.30
C PRO A 545 -32.84 -12.32 12.17
N PRO A 546 -31.87 -11.39 12.25
CA PRO A 546 -30.68 -11.55 13.08
C PRO A 546 -31.02 -11.43 14.58
N LEU A 547 -30.29 -12.15 15.44
CA LEU A 547 -30.50 -12.15 16.90
C LEU A 547 -29.96 -10.89 17.59
N SER A 548 -28.91 -10.30 17.02
CA SER A 548 -28.30 -9.04 17.44
C SER A 548 -28.24 -8.08 16.24
N ASP A 549 -27.86 -6.83 16.47
CA ASP A 549 -27.73 -5.86 15.38
C ASP A 549 -26.78 -6.39 14.30
N ASN A 550 -27.30 -6.53 13.08
CA ASN A 550 -26.53 -6.87 11.90
C ASN A 550 -26.27 -5.59 11.12
N ILE A 551 -25.00 -5.28 10.88
CA ILE A 551 -24.58 -4.01 10.30
C ILE A 551 -23.60 -4.26 9.16
N MET A 552 -23.99 -3.87 7.96
CA MET A 552 -23.07 -3.69 6.83
C MET A 552 -22.45 -2.29 6.94
N LYS A 553 -21.12 -2.19 6.86
CA LYS A 553 -20.41 -0.90 6.92
C LYS A 553 -19.77 -0.60 5.58
N ILE A 554 -19.98 0.59 5.05
CA ILE A 554 -19.42 1.07 3.79
C ILE A 554 -18.59 2.32 4.07
N SER A 555 -17.29 2.28 3.79
CA SER A 555 -16.38 3.41 4.01
C SER A 555 -16.26 4.32 2.79
N ASN A 556 -16.41 3.76 1.59
CA ASN A 556 -16.23 4.48 0.35
C ASN A 556 -17.06 3.88 -0.79
N ILE A 557 -17.58 4.73 -1.67
CA ILE A 557 -18.21 4.33 -2.93
C ILE A 557 -17.62 5.20 -4.05
N VAL A 558 -17.12 4.59 -5.12
CA VAL A 558 -16.64 5.28 -6.32
C VAL A 558 -17.42 4.79 -7.53
N MET A 559 -18.11 5.69 -8.20
CA MET A 559 -18.92 5.41 -9.38
C MET A 559 -18.42 6.20 -10.57
N TYR A 560 -18.25 5.53 -11.71
CA TYR A 560 -18.15 6.14 -13.03
C TYR A 560 -19.33 5.67 -13.85
N TYR A 561 -20.11 6.57 -14.43
CA TYR A 561 -21.37 6.18 -15.06
C TYR A 561 -21.79 7.10 -16.21
N ASN A 562 -22.60 6.56 -17.09
CA ASN A 562 -23.34 7.33 -18.08
C ASN A 562 -24.81 7.40 -17.69
N THR A 563 -25.50 8.40 -18.21
CA THR A 563 -26.95 8.55 -18.03
C THR A 563 -27.63 8.43 -19.38
N SER A 564 -28.87 7.93 -19.38
CA SER A 564 -29.73 8.02 -20.56
C SER A 564 -30.53 9.31 -20.47
N SER A 565 -30.63 10.07 -21.57
CA SER A 565 -31.77 10.97 -21.74
C SER A 565 -33.03 10.09 -21.71
N VAL A 566 -33.95 10.43 -20.83
CA VAL A 566 -35.23 9.72 -20.65
C VAL A 566 -35.99 9.69 -21.97
#